data_AF-A0A4U9HPW6-F1
#
_entry.id   AF-A0A4U9HPW6-F1
#
_cell.length_a   1.000
_cell.length_b   1.000
_cell.length_c   1.000
_cell.angle_alpha   90.00
_cell.angle_beta   90.00
_cell.angle_gamma   90.00
#
_symmetry.space_group_name_H-M   'P 1'
#
loop_
_entity.id
_entity.type
_entity.pdbx_description
1 polymer ?
#
loop_
_entity_poly.entity_id
_entity_poly.type
_entity_poly.pdbx_seq_one_letter_code
_entity_poly.pdbx_strand_id
1 'polypeptide(L)' 'MMYHIPGVLNADEVAQFRAQLDQAPWSMAAPPWATRAHRLKNNQQVDTQSPLYASLQRRCCRR' A
#
# COMPACT_ATOMS: atom_id res chain seq x y z
N MET A 1 -8.33 17.88 11.71
CA MET A 1 -8.55 18.47 10.37
C MET A 1 -7.52 17.84 9.43
N MET A 2 -7.92 17.25 8.31
CA MET A 2 -7.03 16.50 7.40
C MET A 2 -6.82 17.31 6.11
N TYR A 3 -5.57 17.43 5.67
CA TYR A 3 -5.23 18.13 4.42
C TYR A 3 -5.29 17.16 3.24
N HIS A 4 -5.99 17.55 2.18
CA HIS A 4 -5.97 16.85 0.90
C HIS A 4 -4.87 17.44 0.02
N ILE A 5 -3.96 16.60 -0.47
CA ILE A 5 -2.89 17.01 -1.39
C ILE A 5 -3.25 16.47 -2.78
N PRO A 6 -3.78 17.31 -3.69
CA PRO A 6 -4.09 16.87 -5.05
C PRO A 6 -2.81 16.67 -5.86
N GLY A 7 -2.88 15.80 -6.87
CA GLY A 7 -1.81 15.70 -7.89
C GLY A 7 -0.51 15.02 -7.44
N VAL A 8 -0.52 14.26 -6.34
CA VAL A 8 0.65 13.44 -5.93
C VAL A 8 1.03 12.44 -7.02
N LEU A 9 0.02 11.83 -7.65
CA LEU A 9 0.13 11.01 -8.85
C LEU A 9 -0.90 11.47 -9.88
N ASN A 10 -0.53 11.45 -11.16
CA ASN A 10 -1.48 11.64 -12.25
C ASN A 10 -2.25 10.33 -12.56
N ALA A 11 -3.25 10.39 -13.45
CA ALA A 11 -4.12 9.26 -13.75
C ALA A 11 -3.35 8.04 -14.33
N ASP A 12 -2.38 8.28 -15.21
CA ASP A 12 -1.57 7.22 -15.82
C ASP A 12 -0.65 6.56 -14.78
N GLU A 13 -0.06 7.37 -13.89
CA GLU A 13 0.76 6.88 -12.78
C GLU A 13 -0.06 6.01 -11.83
N VAL A 14 -1.30 6.40 -11.51
CA VAL A 14 -2.23 5.58 -10.71
C VAL A 14 -2.54 4.25 -11.41
N ALA A 15 -2.82 4.29 -12.72
CA ALA A 15 -3.10 3.08 -13.49
C ALA A 15 -1.90 2.11 -13.52
N GLN A 16 -0.68 2.63 -13.70
CA GLN A 16 0.54 1.82 -13.65
C GLN A 16 0.79 1.22 -12.26
N PHE A 17 0.58 2.00 -11.19
CA PHE A 17 0.69 1.49 -9.83
C PHE A 17 -0.31 0.37 -9.59
N ARG A 18 -1.56 0.53 -10.05
CA ARG A 18 -2.60 -0.49 -9.92
C ARG A 18 -2.21 -1.78 -10.64
N ALA A 19 -1.79 -1.70 -11.90
CA ALA A 19 -1.38 -2.88 -12.67
C ALA A 19 -0.25 -3.68 -11.99
N GLN A 20 0.72 -2.99 -11.35
CA GLN A 20 1.79 -3.65 -10.61
C GLN A 20 1.30 -4.26 -9.29
N LEU A 21 0.41 -3.57 -8.57
CA LEU A 21 -0.18 -4.05 -7.32
C LEU A 21 -1.12 -5.24 -7.54
N ASP A 22 -1.84 -5.29 -8.65
CA ASP A 22 -2.76 -6.40 -8.95
C ASP A 22 -2.01 -7.74 -9.16
N GLN A 23 -0.71 -7.68 -9.50
CA GLN A 23 0.16 -8.85 -9.64
C GLN A 23 0.91 -9.21 -8.35
N ALA A 24 0.79 -8.40 -7.30
CA ALA A 24 1.48 -8.61 -6.04
C ALA A 24 0.86 -9.76 -5.24
N PRO A 25 1.64 -10.49 -4.42
CA PRO A 25 1.09 -11.44 -3.47
C PRO A 25 0.40 -10.69 -2.32
N TRP A 26 -0.90 -10.44 -2.46
CA TRP A 26 -1.73 -9.93 -1.38
C TRP A 26 -1.97 -11.03 -0.36
N SER A 27 -1.52 -10.81 0.87
CA SER A 27 -1.76 -11.72 1.98
C SER A 27 -2.69 -11.08 2.98
N MET A 28 -3.43 -11.90 3.73
CA MET A 28 -4.06 -11.41 4.95
C MET A 28 -2.96 -10.85 5.84
N ALA A 29 -3.17 -9.65 6.39
CA ALA A 29 -2.21 -9.08 7.31
C ALA A 29 -1.90 -10.08 8.44
N ALA A 30 -0.67 -10.60 8.47
CA ALA A 30 -0.26 -11.65 9.40
C ALA A 30 -0.35 -11.15 10.85
N PRO A 31 -0.81 -11.97 11.81
CA PRO A 31 -1.06 -11.53 13.18
C PRO A 31 0.25 -11.48 13.96
N PRO A 32 0.74 -10.30 14.38
CA PRO A 32 1.93 -10.23 15.20
C PRO A 32 1.48 -9.81 16.60
N TRP A 33 0.76 -10.68 17.33
CA TRP A 33 0.59 -10.58 18.79
C TRP A 33 0.07 -9.23 19.37
N ALA A 34 -0.47 -8.31 18.55
CA ALA A 34 -0.68 -6.90 18.91
C ALA A 34 -2.15 -6.44 18.81
N THR A 35 -2.68 -6.03 19.96
CA THR A 35 -3.86 -5.15 20.18
C THR A 35 -5.26 -5.64 19.74
N ARG A 36 -6.29 -5.25 20.54
CA ARG A 36 -7.73 -5.54 20.29
C ARG A 36 -8.22 -5.15 18.88
N ALA A 37 -7.65 -4.10 18.29
CA ALA A 37 -8.00 -3.61 16.96
C ALA A 37 -7.69 -4.61 15.83
N HIS A 38 -6.70 -5.49 16.01
CA HIS A 38 -6.32 -6.46 14.98
C HIS A 38 -7.35 -7.59 14.82
N ARG A 39 -8.09 -7.94 15.88
CA ARG A 39 -9.15 -8.95 15.80
C ARG A 39 -10.29 -8.57 14.86
N LEU A 40 -10.47 -7.27 14.61
CA LEU A 40 -11.53 -6.74 13.76
C LEU A 40 -11.03 -6.30 12.38
N LYS A 41 -9.70 -6.29 12.17
CA LYS A 41 -9.10 -5.77 10.94
C LYS A 41 -9.04 -6.88 9.88
N ASN A 42 -10.08 -6.96 9.06
CA ASN A 42 -10.17 -7.89 7.94
C ASN A 42 -9.74 -7.21 6.63
N ASN A 43 -8.43 -7.18 6.36
CA ASN A 43 -7.89 -6.62 5.13
C ASN A 43 -6.68 -7.40 4.63
N GLN A 44 -6.46 -7.34 3.32
CA GLN A 44 -5.24 -7.83 2.69
C GLN A 44 -4.21 -6.71 2.60
N GLN A 45 -2.93 -7.09 2.60
CA GLN A 45 -1.80 -6.18 2.46
C GLN A 45 -0.73 -6.80 1.59
N VAL A 46 -0.04 -5.96 0.82
CA VAL A 46 1.24 -6.31 0.20
C VAL A 46 2.32 -6.26 1.29
N ASP A 47 3.27 -7.19 1.25
CA ASP A 47 4.42 -7.19 2.15
C ASP A 47 5.24 -5.90 2.00
N THR A 48 5.40 -5.17 3.09
CA THR A 48 6.14 -3.90 3.13
C THR A 48 7.65 -4.09 3.02
N GLN A 49 8.14 -5.32 3.19
CA GLN A 49 9.54 -5.70 2.93
C GLN A 49 9.76 -6.13 1.48
N SER A 50 8.70 -6.24 0.66
CA SER A 50 8.84 -6.65 -0.74
C SER A 50 9.59 -5.61 -1.58
N PRO A 51 10.38 -6.05 -2.58
CA PRO A 51 11.01 -5.14 -3.54
C PRO A 51 9.99 -4.24 -4.27
N LEU A 52 8.80 -4.78 -4.55
CA LEU A 52 7.70 -4.05 -5.18
C LEU A 52 7.25 -2.87 -4.32
N TYR A 53 6.99 -3.10 -3.03
CA TYR A 53 6.60 -2.05 -2.10
C TYR A 53 7.66 -0.95 -2.02
N ALA A 54 8.94 -1.33 -1.86
CA ALA A 54 10.05 -0.39 -1.82
C ALA A 54 10.21 0.42 -3.12
N SER A 55 9.91 -0.18 -4.28
CA SER A 55 9.91 0.51 -5.57
C SER A 55 8.78 1.55 -5.66
N LEU A 56 7.53 1.14 -5.39
CA LEU A 56 6.36 2.01 -5.48
C LEU A 56 6.39 3.14 -4.45
N GLN A 57 6.82 2.86 -3.22
CA GLN A 57 6.96 3.87 -2.16
C GLN A 57 7.95 4.98 -2.57
N ARG A 58 9.10 4.62 -3.15
CA ARG A 58 10.07 5.61 -3.64
C ARG A 58 9.49 6.48 -4.76
N ARG A 59 8.69 5.90 -5.65
CA ARG A 59 8.07 6.63 -6.78
C ARG A 59 6.97 7.60 -6.34
N CYS A 60 6.19 7.25 -5.31
CA CYS A 60 5.06 8.08 -4.85
C CYS A 60 5.45 9.12 -3.78
N CYS A 61 6.34 8.76 -2.85
CA CYS A 61 6.55 9.53 -1.60
C CYS A 61 7.93 10.19 -1.46
N ARG A 62 8.81 10.11 -2.48
CA ARG A 62 10.11 10.81 -2.50
C ARG A 62 10.23 11.85 -3.63
N ARG A 63 9.11 12.36 -4.14
CA ARG A 63 9.11 13.54 -5.02
C ARG A 63 9.25 14.82 -4.21
#